data_AF-A0A1U9NDU5-F1
#
_entry.id   AF-A0A1U9NDU5-F1
#
_cell.length_a   1.000
_cell.length_b   1.000
_cell.length_c   1.000
_cell.angle_alpha   90.00
_cell.angle_beta   90.00
_cell.angle_gamma   90.00
#
_symmetry.space_group_name_H-M   'P 1'
#
loop_
_entity.id
_entity.type
_entity.pdbx_description
1 polymer ?
#
loop_
_entity_poly.entity_id
_entity_poly.type
_entity_poly.pdbx_seq_one_letter_code
_entity_poly.pdbx_strand_id
1 'polypeptide(L)'
;MLPFIDKKLQDNRITSDSTSPHGNARIKVEQDIAFLTDRIAAMKSQPRPNAMLIEHYQSMLKSRESVLKWLMDGCDDETSCLPDQRSAG
;
A
#
# COMPACT_ATOMS: atom_id res chain seq x y z
N MET A 1 42.25 -28.47 -7.80
CA MET A 1 41.41 -28.31 -6.59
C MET A 1 40.86 -26.89 -6.64
N LEU A 2 39.61 -26.74 -7.10
CA LEU A 2 38.98 -25.44 -7.36
C LEU A 2 38.54 -24.79 -6.04
N PRO A 3 38.87 -23.51 -5.77
CA PRO A 3 38.44 -22.82 -4.56
C PRO A 3 36.95 -22.46 -4.60
N PHE A 4 36.32 -22.69 -3.45
CA PHE A 4 34.92 -22.46 -3.11
C PHE A 4 34.51 -21.01 -3.43
N ILE A 5 33.48 -20.83 -4.26
CA ILE A 5 32.92 -19.51 -4.58
C ILE A 5 32.09 -19.03 -3.40
N ASP A 6 32.57 -17.96 -2.77
CA ASP A 6 31.89 -17.16 -1.76
C ASP A 6 31.22 -15.95 -2.45
N LYS A 7 29.89 -15.98 -2.61
CA LYS A 7 28.99 -14.86 -3.00
C LYS A 7 27.67 -15.49 -3.49
N LYS A 8 26.45 -15.10 -3.12
CA LYS A 8 25.92 -13.88 -2.52
C LYS A 8 24.56 -14.28 -1.92
N LEU A 9 24.48 -14.42 -0.60
CA LEU A 9 23.21 -14.37 0.12
C LEU A 9 23.10 -12.94 0.67
N GLN A 10 22.46 -12.07 -0.10
CA GLN A 10 21.96 -10.78 0.40
C GLN A 10 20.48 -10.72 0.03
N ASP A 11 19.73 -11.65 0.62
CA ASP A 11 18.33 -11.42 0.90
C ASP A 11 18.24 -10.26 1.91
N ASN A 12 17.26 -9.40 1.68
CA ASN A 12 16.66 -8.54 2.70
C ASN A 12 17.43 -7.26 3.10
N ARG A 13 17.27 -6.20 2.29
CA ARG A 13 17.35 -4.82 2.79
C ARG A 13 16.35 -3.89 2.10
N ILE A 14 15.07 -4.25 2.16
CA ILE A 14 14.00 -3.24 2.00
C ILE A 14 13.94 -2.50 3.33
N THR A 15 14.60 -1.35 3.33
CA THR A 15 14.71 -0.44 4.46
C THR A 15 13.45 0.40 4.51
N SER A 16 12.55 0.13 5.45
CA SER A 16 11.44 1.03 5.78
C SER A 16 11.19 1.03 7.28
N ASP A 17 12.24 1.43 8.02
CA ASP A 17 12.12 1.82 9.43
C ASP A 17 11.84 3.34 9.50
N SER A 18 11.01 3.72 10.47
CA SER A 18 10.80 5.07 11.02
C SER A 18 10.22 6.20 10.14
N THR A 19 8.90 6.16 9.91
CA THR A 19 8.06 7.38 9.83
C THR A 19 6.66 7.02 10.34
N SER A 20 6.02 7.90 11.12
CA SER A 20 4.64 7.87 11.67
C SER A 20 3.71 6.76 11.12
N PRO A 21 2.92 6.05 11.97
CA PRO A 21 2.02 4.98 11.53
C PRO A 21 1.11 5.39 10.34
N HIS A 22 0.76 6.67 10.21
CA HIS A 22 0.01 7.22 9.08
C HIS A 22 0.85 7.42 7.80
N GLY A 23 2.09 7.92 7.93
CA GLY A 23 3.01 8.10 6.80
C GLY A 23 3.43 6.77 6.17
N ASN A 24 3.66 5.74 6.99
CA ASN A 24 4.00 4.40 6.53
C ASN A 24 2.80 3.70 5.87
N ALA A 25 1.59 3.88 6.40
CA ALA A 25 0.38 3.32 5.81
C ALA A 25 0.12 3.88 4.40
N ARG A 26 0.26 5.19 4.21
CA ARG A 26 0.09 5.82 2.89
C ARG A 26 1.08 5.27 1.86
N ILE A 27 2.37 5.26 2.20
CA ILE A 27 3.43 4.77 1.28
C ILE A 27 3.18 3.31 0.89
N LYS A 28 2.78 2.46 1.86
CA LYS A 28 2.44 1.06 1.58
C LYS A 28 1.25 0.93 0.64
N VAL A 29 0.20 1.73 0.84
CA VAL A 29 -0.99 1.71 -0.03
C VAL A 29 -0.65 2.22 -1.43
N GLU A 30 0.18 3.26 -1.56
CA GLU A 30 0.67 3.73 -2.87
C GLU A 30 1.50 2.66 -3.60
N GLN A 31 2.37 1.94 -2.88
CA GLN A 31 3.12 0.80 -3.41
C GLN A 31 2.20 -0.34 -3.85
N ASP A 32 1.18 -0.68 -3.05
CA ASP A 32 0.17 -1.68 -3.40
C ASP A 32 -0.58 -1.28 -4.68
N ILE A 33 -0.98 -0.02 -4.81
CA ILE A 33 -1.66 0.51 -6.01
C ILE A 33 -0.77 0.38 -7.25
N ALA A 34 0.50 0.78 -7.14
CA ALA A 34 1.45 0.67 -8.23
C ALA A 34 1.66 -0.78 -8.66
N PHE A 35 1.85 -1.68 -7.70
CA PHE A 35 2.00 -3.12 -7.94
C PHE A 35 0.77 -3.72 -8.61
N LEU A 36 -0.44 -3.41 -8.12
CA LEU A 36 -1.68 -3.94 -8.67
C LEU A 36 -1.92 -3.44 -10.09
N THR A 37 -1.63 -2.17 -10.36
CA THR A 37 -1.77 -1.56 -11.69
C THR A 37 -0.84 -2.24 -12.70
N ASP A 38 0.43 -2.39 -12.35
CA ASP A 38 1.41 -3.07 -13.21
C ASP A 38 1.04 -4.54 -13.44
N ARG A 39 0.63 -5.24 -12.37
CA ARG A 39 0.22 -6.65 -12.48
C ARG A 39 -1.01 -6.83 -13.38
N ILE A 40 -2.02 -5.96 -13.25
CA ILE A 40 -3.21 -5.96 -14.11
C ILE A 40 -2.82 -5.70 -15.57
N ALA A 41 -1.94 -4.73 -15.84
CA ALA A 41 -1.48 -4.44 -17.19
C ALA A 41 -0.73 -5.64 -17.81
N ALA A 42 0.19 -6.25 -17.06
CA ALA A 42 0.93 -7.43 -17.49
C ALA A 42 0.03 -8.64 -17.75
N MET A 43 -1.05 -8.83 -16.99
CA MET A 43 -2.01 -9.92 -17.26
C MET A 43 -2.88 -9.62 -18.48
N LYS A 44 -3.27 -8.36 -18.71
CA LYS A 44 -4.05 -7.95 -19.89
C LYS A 44 -3.26 -8.09 -21.19
N SER A 45 -1.93 -7.97 -21.14
CA SER A 45 -1.07 -8.16 -22.32
C SER A 45 -0.79 -9.62 -22.67
N GLN A 46 -1.24 -10.58 -21.86
CA GLN A 46 -1.04 -12.00 -22.15
C GLN A 46 -1.98 -12.47 -23.28
N PRO A 47 -1.56 -13.45 -24.10
CA PRO A 47 -2.39 -13.96 -25.21
C PRO A 47 -3.73 -14.58 -24.78
N ARG A 48 -3.82 -15.02 -23.52
CA ARG A 48 -5.04 -15.56 -22.90
C ARG A 48 -5.19 -14.97 -21.49
N PRO A 49 -5.80 -13.78 -21.37
CA PRO A 49 -5.96 -13.14 -20.08
C PRO A 49 -6.93 -13.93 -19.20
N ASN A 50 -6.55 -14.14 -17.92
CA ASN A 50 -7.45 -14.71 -16.93
C ASN A 50 -8.38 -13.61 -16.40
N ALA A 51 -9.57 -13.49 -17.00
CA ALA A 51 -10.54 -12.44 -16.68
C ALA A 51 -10.94 -12.42 -15.19
N MET A 52 -11.20 -13.59 -14.60
CA MET A 52 -11.52 -13.71 -13.17
C MET A 52 -10.43 -13.12 -12.27
N LEU A 53 -9.16 -13.43 -12.57
CA LEU A 53 -8.04 -12.95 -11.79
C LEU A 53 -7.84 -11.44 -11.99
N ILE A 54 -8.02 -10.94 -13.22
CA ILE A 54 -7.97 -9.51 -13.52
C ILE A 54 -9.07 -8.75 -12.77
N GLU A 55 -10.30 -9.25 -12.75
CA GLU A 55 -11.42 -8.65 -12.00
C GLU A 55 -11.15 -8.64 -10.51
N HIS A 56 -10.60 -9.73 -9.97
CA HIS A 56 -10.21 -9.80 -8.56
C HIS A 56 -9.18 -8.72 -8.20
N TYR A 57 -8.11 -8.58 -8.99
CA TYR A 57 -7.10 -7.55 -8.76
C TYR A 57 -7.64 -6.13 -8.98
N GLN A 58 -8.58 -5.92 -9.91
CA GLN A 58 -9.27 -4.64 -10.07
C GLN A 58 -10.12 -4.27 -8.85
N SER A 59 -10.80 -5.26 -8.24
CA SER A 59 -11.53 -5.05 -6.99
C SER A 59 -10.59 -4.67 -5.84
N MET A 60 -9.45 -5.36 -5.72
CA MET A 60 -8.42 -5.01 -4.75
C MET A 60 -7.84 -3.62 -4.98
N LEU A 61 -7.57 -3.25 -6.24
CA LEU A 61 -7.06 -1.92 -6.61
C LEU A 61 -8.01 -0.82 -6.14
N LYS A 62 -9.31 -0.94 -6.45
CA LYS A 62 -10.35 0.00 -5.99
C LYS A 62 -10.39 0.13 -4.47
N SER A 63 -10.22 -0.98 -3.75
CA SER A 63 -10.15 -0.97 -2.28
C SER A 63 -8.94 -0.17 -1.79
N ARG A 64 -7.76 -0.36 -2.38
CA ARG A 64 -6.55 0.39 -2.00
C ARG A 64 -6.65 1.87 -2.35
N GLU A 65 -7.19 2.23 -3.51
CA GLU A 65 -7.46 3.62 -3.91
C GLU A 65 -8.41 4.32 -2.92
N SER A 66 -9.43 3.61 -2.44
CA SER A 66 -10.37 4.14 -1.43
C SER A 66 -9.68 4.40 -0.10
N VAL A 67 -8.80 3.47 0.33
CA VAL A 67 -7.99 3.64 1.55
C VAL A 67 -7.00 4.79 1.39
N LEU A 68 -6.35 4.92 0.24
CA LEU A 68 -5.44 6.04 -0.02
C LEU A 68 -6.18 7.38 0.08
N LYS A 69 -7.37 7.46 -0.53
CA LYS A 69 -8.21 8.64 -0.43
C LYS A 69 -8.56 8.95 1.02
N TRP A 70 -8.96 7.95 1.82
CA TRP A 70 -9.25 8.13 3.24
C TRP A 70 -8.03 8.59 4.04
N LEU A 71 -6.84 8.05 3.76
CA LEU A 71 -5.59 8.45 4.40
C LEU A 71 -5.17 9.89 4.04
N MET A 72 -5.56 10.38 2.86
CA MET A 72 -5.31 11.76 2.44
C MET A 72 -6.33 12.72 3.06
N ASP A 73 -7.60 12.32 3.14
CA ASP A 73 -8.72 13.11 3.68
C ASP A 73 -8.63 13.26 5.21
N GLY A 74 -8.24 12.20 5.92
CA GLY A 74 -8.04 12.22 7.37
C GLY A 74 -6.83 13.02 7.86
N CYS A 75 -6.10 13.69 6.95
CA CYS A 75 -5.02 14.62 7.30
C CYS A 75 -5.51 16.06 7.48
N ASP A 76 -6.75 16.37 7.08
CA ASP A 76 -7.36 17.71 7.18
C ASP A 76 -8.20 17.92 8.46
N ASP A 77 -8.39 16.89 9.30
CA ASP A 77 -9.14 17.01 10.56
C ASP A 77 -8.27 17.55 11.71
N GLU A 78 -7.85 18.81 11.59
CA GLU A 78 -7.28 19.63 12.67
C GLU A 78 -8.39 20.36 13.47
N THR A 79 -9.62 19.85 13.54
CA THR A 79 -10.66 20.44 14.42
C THR A 79 -11.75 19.45 14.82
N SER A 80 -11.53 18.61 15.82
CA SER A 80 -12.59 18.22 16.77
C SER A 80 -12.08 17.58 18.07
N CYS A 81 -10.93 18.02 18.58
CA CYS A 81 -10.58 17.81 19.99
C CYS A 81 -11.21 18.91 20.88
N LEU A 82 -12.47 18.67 21.28
CA LEU A 82 -13.27 19.10 22.47
C LEU A 82 -13.00 20.48 23.15
N PRO A 83 -14.05 21.08 23.78
CA PRO A 83 -14.18 20.76 25.21
C PRO A 83 -15.61 20.41 25.65
N ASP A 84 -15.62 19.47 26.59
CA ASP A 84 -16.57 19.29 27.68
C ASP A 84 -17.35 20.57 28.04
N GLN A 85 -18.68 20.52 27.94
CA GLN A 85 -19.57 21.42 28.67
C GLN A 85 -20.63 20.57 29.35
N ARG A 86 -20.21 19.95 30.45
CA ARG A 86 -21.11 19.54 31.53
C ARG A 86 -21.73 20.79 32.14
N SER A 87 -22.82 21.30 31.57
CA SER A 87 -23.63 22.33 32.23
C SER A 87 -24.94 21.72 32.69
N ALA A 88 -24.93 21.29 33.95
CA ALA A 88 -26.14 21.19 34.75
C ALA A 88 -26.67 22.60 35.02
N GLY A 89 -27.99 22.77 34.91
CA GLY A 89 -28.72 23.99 35.25
C GLY A 89 -30.20 23.69 35.28
#